data_AF-A0A537G2B2-F1
#
_entry.id   AF-A0A537G2B2-F1
#
_cell.length_a   1.000
_cell.length_b   1.000
_cell.length_c   1.000
_cell.angle_alpha   90.00
_cell.angle_beta   90.00
_cell.angle_gamma   90.00
#
_symmetry.space_group_name_H-M   'P 1'
#
loop_
_entity.id
_entity.type
_entity.pdbx_description
1 polymer ?
#
loop_
_entity_poly.entity_id
_entity_poly.type
_entity_poly.pdbx_seq_one_letter_code
_entity_poly.pdbx_strand_id
1 'polypeptide(L)'
;MLGLFGKKKNQTSPTGTPPGNSEPLVLSKLQEITGTDAEMYQSLSRLLFLDPKKITTSLEDAVSQATTFESTGNKTRAEVWYRIAGGIALSRGDAESVRKFFEKASSFAGDRRPEYKTIANRSQDAVSLARKFYESM
;
A
#
# COMPACT_ATOMS: atom_id res chain seq x y z
N MET A 1 0.28 53.49 -35.33
CA MET A 1 -0.77 53.00 -36.25
C MET A 1 -1.04 51.54 -35.86
N LEU A 2 -1.90 51.24 -34.89
CA LEU A 2 -3.37 51.24 -34.91
C LEU A 2 -3.93 50.25 -35.94
N GLY A 3 -4.45 49.14 -35.40
CA GLY A 3 -5.25 48.11 -36.07
C GLY A 3 -6.00 47.30 -35.01
N LEU A 4 -7.09 47.91 -34.50
CA LEU A 4 -8.10 47.31 -33.62
C LEU A 4 -9.00 46.32 -34.39
N PHE A 5 -9.91 45.66 -33.66
CA PHE A 5 -11.12 44.88 -34.04
C PHE A 5 -10.96 43.35 -33.91
N GLY A 6 -11.73 42.63 -33.06
CA GLY A 6 -12.89 43.05 -32.26
C GLY A 6 -13.30 42.02 -31.19
N LYS A 7 -14.00 42.53 -30.17
CA LYS A 7 -14.67 41.76 -29.11
C LYS A 7 -16.05 41.26 -29.56
N LYS A 8 -16.39 40.02 -29.21
CA LYS A 8 -17.71 39.48 -28.79
C LYS A 8 -17.54 37.96 -28.59
N LYS A 9 -18.15 37.26 -27.63
CA LYS A 9 -19.29 37.50 -26.75
C LYS A 9 -19.20 36.46 -25.62
N ASN A 10 -19.60 36.83 -24.41
CA ASN A 10 -19.79 35.90 -23.28
C ASN A 10 -20.64 34.69 -23.72
N GLN A 11 -20.10 33.49 -23.51
CA GLN A 11 -20.88 32.27 -23.46
C GLN A 11 -20.66 31.68 -22.06
N THR A 12 -21.62 31.98 -21.18
CA THR A 12 -21.85 31.25 -19.94
C THR A 12 -22.23 29.83 -20.36
N SER A 13 -21.30 28.89 -20.20
CA SER A 13 -21.58 27.46 -20.30
C SER A 13 -21.59 26.87 -18.88
N PRO A 14 -22.50 25.92 -18.63
CA PRO A 14 -22.98 25.62 -17.29
C PRO A 14 -21.96 24.81 -16.50
N THR A 15 -21.99 25.02 -15.19
CA THR A 15 -21.50 24.12 -14.15
C THR A 15 -21.83 22.66 -14.49
N GLY A 16 -20.85 21.96 -15.05
CA GLY A 16 -20.77 20.51 -15.07
C GLY A 16 -19.63 20.11 -14.16
N THR A 17 -19.97 19.63 -12.97
CA THR A 17 -19.05 18.94 -12.06
C THR A 17 -18.29 17.86 -12.85
N PRO A 18 -16.96 17.72 -12.70
CA PRO A 18 -16.21 16.62 -13.32
C PRO A 18 -16.80 15.27 -12.87
N PRO A 19 -16.76 14.23 -13.72
CA PRO A 19 -17.30 12.92 -13.39
C PRO A 19 -16.65 12.39 -12.12
N GLY A 20 -17.48 11.88 -11.22
CA GLY A 20 -17.14 11.53 -9.84
C GLY A 20 -15.82 10.78 -9.70
N ASN A 21 -14.94 11.35 -8.87
CA ASN A 21 -13.90 10.60 -8.18
C ASN A 21 -14.56 9.68 -7.15
N SER A 22 -15.20 8.60 -7.62
CA SER A 22 -15.59 7.52 -6.73
C SER A 22 -14.30 6.84 -6.29
N GLU A 23 -13.87 7.07 -5.05
CA GLU A 23 -12.79 6.27 -4.48
C GLU A 23 -13.15 4.79 -4.64
N PRO A 24 -12.20 3.94 -5.09
CA PRO A 24 -12.44 2.51 -5.18
C PRO A 24 -13.04 1.99 -3.88
N LEU A 25 -14.13 1.21 -3.97
CA LEU A 25 -14.85 0.67 -2.79
C LEU A 25 -13.92 0.01 -1.76
N VAL A 26 -12.85 -0.63 -2.25
CA VAL A 26 -11.81 -1.26 -1.44
C VAL A 26 -11.06 -0.26 -0.55
N LEU A 27 -10.69 0.92 -1.08
CA LEU A 27 -10.01 1.96 -0.31
C LEU A 27 -10.94 2.60 0.71
N SER A 28 -12.20 2.82 0.33
CA SER A 28 -13.24 3.31 1.26
C SER A 28 -13.43 2.35 2.45
N LYS A 29 -13.44 1.03 2.21
CA LYS A 29 -13.56 0.03 3.27
C LYS A 29 -12.34 -0.01 4.20
N LEU A 30 -11.13 0.06 3.63
CA LEU A 30 -9.91 0.13 4.44
C LEU A 30 -9.91 1.40 5.31
N GLN A 31 -10.32 2.54 4.75
CA GLN A 31 -10.43 3.80 5.48
C GLN A 31 -11.41 3.72 6.65
N GLU A 32 -12.59 3.12 6.44
CA GLU A 32 -13.57 2.85 7.50
C GLU A 32 -12.97 2.01 8.64
N ILE A 33 -12.23 0.95 8.29
CA ILE A 33 -11.62 0.02 9.26
C ILE A 33 -10.50 0.70 10.07
N THR A 34 -9.72 1.58 9.45
CA THR A 34 -8.65 2.32 10.12
C THR A 34 -9.14 3.55 10.88
N GLY A 35 -10.36 4.03 10.60
CA GLY A 35 -10.94 5.20 11.27
C GLY A 35 -10.06 6.44 11.13
N THR A 36 -9.67 7.03 12.27
CA THR A 36 -8.83 8.25 12.32
C THR A 36 -7.33 7.97 12.25
N ASP A 37 -6.91 6.71 12.19
CA ASP A 37 -5.50 6.32 12.10
C ASP A 37 -4.97 6.45 10.67
N ALA A 38 -4.68 7.69 10.28
CA ALA A 38 -4.22 8.03 8.93
C ALA A 38 -2.89 7.33 8.59
N GLU A 39 -2.01 7.11 9.57
CA GLU A 39 -0.71 6.47 9.36
C GLU A 39 -0.88 4.98 9.02
N MET A 40 -1.77 4.28 9.75
CA MET A 40 -2.10 2.88 9.43
C MET A 40 -2.83 2.76 8.10
N TYR A 41 -3.76 3.66 7.80
CA TYR A 41 -4.43 3.70 6.50
C TYR A 41 -3.41 3.80 5.36
N GLN A 42 -2.51 4.78 5.42
CA GLN A 42 -1.50 4.99 4.38
C GLN A 42 -0.53 3.81 4.28
N SER A 43 -0.18 3.18 5.39
CA SER A 43 0.74 2.05 5.39
C SER A 43 0.08 0.78 4.84
N LEU A 44 -1.13 0.44 5.30
CA LEU A 44 -1.86 -0.74 4.85
C LEU A 44 -2.32 -0.63 3.39
N SER A 45 -2.74 0.55 2.93
CA SER A 45 -3.14 0.77 1.53
C SER A 45 -2.01 0.47 0.53
N ARG A 46 -0.75 0.51 0.98
CA ARG A 46 0.44 0.21 0.17
C ARG A 46 0.92 -1.24 0.29
N LEU A 47 0.55 -1.94 1.37
CA LEU A 47 1.18 -3.20 1.76
C LEU A 47 0.22 -4.38 1.80
N LEU A 48 -1.09 -4.15 1.91
CA LEU A 48 -2.09 -5.20 1.78
C LEU A 48 -2.14 -5.73 0.35
N PHE A 49 -2.37 -7.03 0.24
CA PHE A 49 -2.83 -7.59 -1.02
C PHE A 49 -4.30 -7.26 -1.20
N LEU A 50 -4.70 -6.93 -2.42
CA LEU A 50 -6.12 -6.71 -2.70
C LEU A 50 -6.93 -8.00 -2.59
N ASP A 51 -6.32 -9.14 -2.94
CA ASP A 51 -6.93 -10.46 -2.81
C ASP A 51 -5.86 -11.49 -2.45
N PRO A 52 -5.75 -11.89 -1.18
CA PRO A 52 -4.71 -12.81 -0.74
C PRO A 52 -4.89 -14.22 -1.33
N LYS A 53 -6.09 -14.60 -1.78
CA LYS A 53 -6.36 -15.91 -2.38
C LYS A 53 -5.75 -16.04 -3.79
N LYS A 54 -5.42 -14.92 -4.44
CA LYS A 54 -4.77 -14.89 -5.76
C LYS A 54 -3.25 -14.92 -5.67
N ILE A 55 -2.67 -14.91 -4.48
CA ILE A 55 -1.23 -14.99 -4.29
C ILE A 55 -0.79 -16.44 -4.47
N THR A 56 -0.11 -16.72 -5.59
CA THR A 56 0.40 -18.07 -5.91
C THR A 56 1.75 -18.37 -5.27
N THR A 57 2.46 -17.34 -4.80
CA THR A 57 3.75 -17.46 -4.15
C THR A 57 3.57 -17.91 -2.70
N SER A 58 4.25 -18.98 -2.29
CA SER A 58 4.28 -19.40 -0.89
C SER A 58 5.12 -18.45 -0.02
N LEU A 59 4.95 -18.50 1.30
CA LEU A 59 5.79 -17.70 2.19
C LEU A 59 7.25 -18.17 2.12
N GLU A 60 7.42 -19.49 2.04
CA GLU A 60 8.68 -20.20 1.98
C GLU A 60 9.48 -19.78 0.73
N ASP A 61 8.82 -19.73 -0.43
CA ASP A 61 9.43 -19.26 -1.68
C ASP A 61 9.81 -17.78 -1.59
N ALA A 62 8.93 -16.94 -1.03
CA ALA A 62 9.21 -15.52 -0.88
C ALA A 62 10.44 -15.27 0.01
N VAL A 63 10.56 -16.00 1.13
CA VAL A 63 11.72 -15.94 2.03
C VAL A 63 12.97 -16.48 1.34
N SER A 64 12.88 -17.62 0.65
CA SER A 64 14.01 -18.19 -0.09
C SER A 64 14.59 -17.17 -1.08
N GLN A 65 13.74 -16.57 -1.92
CA GLN A 65 14.16 -15.54 -2.87
C GLN A 65 14.76 -14.31 -2.19
N ALA A 66 14.14 -13.82 -1.10
CA ALA A 66 14.66 -12.68 -0.34
C ALA A 66 16.08 -12.94 0.16
N THR A 67 16.32 -14.11 0.75
CA THR A 67 17.64 -14.51 1.29
C THR A 67 18.68 -14.73 0.19
N THR A 68 18.30 -15.28 -0.97
CA THR A 68 19.20 -15.40 -2.13
C THR A 68 19.63 -14.04 -2.66
N PHE A 69 18.71 -13.07 -2.77
CA PHE A 69 19.08 -11.72 -3.21
C PHE A 69 19.87 -10.96 -2.16
N GLU A 70 19.60 -11.17 -0.87
CA GLU A 70 20.40 -10.61 0.23
C GLU A 70 21.84 -11.13 0.19
N SER A 71 22.04 -12.44 0.05
CA SER A 71 23.38 -13.07 0.03
C SER A 71 24.20 -12.72 -1.20
N THR A 72 23.54 -12.47 -2.35
CA THR A 72 24.20 -12.02 -3.59
C THR A 72 24.37 -10.49 -3.66
N GLY A 73 24.01 -9.76 -2.59
CA GLY A 73 24.19 -8.31 -2.48
C GLY A 73 23.15 -7.48 -3.24
N ASN A 74 22.13 -8.09 -3.84
CA ASN A 74 21.05 -7.40 -4.54
C ASN A 74 19.98 -6.88 -3.56
N LYS A 75 20.30 -5.79 -2.86
CA LYS A 75 19.46 -5.19 -1.82
C LYS A 75 18.07 -4.81 -2.31
N THR A 76 17.94 -4.31 -3.55
CA THR A 76 16.65 -3.90 -4.12
C THR A 76 15.72 -5.10 -4.31
N ARG A 77 16.22 -6.22 -4.83
CA ARG A 77 15.38 -7.42 -4.96
C ARG A 77 15.11 -8.07 -3.61
N ALA A 78 16.08 -8.07 -2.70
CA ALA A 78 15.87 -8.54 -1.33
C ALA A 78 14.73 -7.76 -0.64
N GLU A 79 14.74 -6.42 -0.72
CA GLU A 79 13.66 -5.56 -0.20
C GLU A 79 12.28 -5.98 -0.72
N VAL A 80 12.15 -6.14 -2.04
CA VAL A 80 10.88 -6.49 -2.68
C VAL A 80 10.36 -7.84 -2.21
N TRP A 81 11.23 -8.85 -2.11
CA TRP A 81 10.84 -10.18 -1.66
C TRP A 81 10.50 -10.23 -0.16
N TYR A 82 11.23 -9.49 0.67
CA TYR A 82 10.84 -9.34 2.08
C TYR A 82 9.50 -8.60 2.24
N ARG A 83 9.21 -7.60 1.41
CA ARG A 83 7.86 -6.98 1.37
C ARG A 83 6.79 -8.00 1.01
N ILE A 84 7.03 -8.86 0.00
CA ILE A 84 6.07 -9.91 -0.39
C ILE A 84 5.85 -10.88 0.79
N ALA A 85 6.91 -11.34 1.44
CA ALA A 85 6.80 -12.20 2.63
C ALA A 85 6.01 -11.53 3.76
N GLY A 86 6.24 -10.23 4.02
CA GLY A 86 5.48 -9.44 4.99
C GLY A 86 4.00 -9.30 4.63
N GLY A 87 3.67 -9.08 3.35
CA GLY A 87 2.29 -9.06 2.86
C GLY A 87 1.58 -10.41 3.02
N ILE A 88 2.29 -11.53 2.77
CA ILE A 88 1.75 -12.87 3.00
C ILE A 88 1.49 -13.08 4.51
N ALA A 89 2.43 -12.69 5.37
CA ALA A 89 2.27 -12.77 6.82
C ALA A 89 1.08 -11.93 7.33
N LEU A 90 0.85 -10.73 6.78
CA LEU A 90 -0.34 -9.92 7.07
C LEU A 90 -1.62 -10.70 6.76
N SER A 91 -1.68 -11.35 5.61
CA SER A 91 -2.86 -12.15 5.21
C SER A 91 -3.10 -13.38 6.08
N ARG A 92 -2.03 -13.95 6.65
CA ARG A 92 -2.09 -15.15 7.49
C ARG A 92 -2.41 -14.85 8.96
N GLY A 93 -2.40 -13.59 9.39
CA GLY A 93 -2.61 -13.29 10.79
C GLY A 93 -1.33 -13.36 11.65
N ASP A 94 -0.13 -13.38 11.05
CA ASP A 94 1.13 -13.67 11.75
C ASP A 94 1.92 -12.40 12.05
N ALA A 95 1.69 -11.82 13.24
CA ALA A 95 2.33 -10.56 13.66
C ALA A 95 3.86 -10.65 13.82
N GLU A 96 4.37 -11.80 14.27
CA GLU A 96 5.81 -11.98 14.44
C GLU A 96 6.52 -11.95 13.08
N SER A 97 5.99 -12.70 12.11
CA SER A 97 6.50 -12.69 10.74
C SER A 97 6.33 -11.32 10.06
N VAL A 98 5.20 -10.64 10.26
CA VAL A 98 4.98 -9.27 9.76
C VAL A 98 6.09 -8.34 10.26
N ARG A 99 6.34 -8.33 11.57
CA ARG A 99 7.41 -7.53 12.16
C ARG A 99 8.76 -7.88 11.54
N LYS A 100 9.14 -9.16 11.55
CA LYS A 100 10.42 -9.64 11.03
C LYS A 100 10.67 -9.22 9.58
N PHE A 101 9.69 -9.45 8.70
CA PHE A 101 9.88 -9.22 7.27
C PHE A 101 9.85 -7.74 6.90
N PHE A 102 9.01 -6.93 7.55
CA PHE A 102 9.01 -5.49 7.30
C PHE A 102 10.20 -4.77 7.95
N GLU A 103 10.73 -5.23 9.10
CA GLU A 103 12.01 -4.77 9.63
C GLU A 103 13.15 -5.05 8.63
N LYS A 104 13.19 -6.26 8.07
CA LYS A 104 14.16 -6.63 7.03
C LYS A 104 14.01 -5.77 5.78
N ALA A 105 12.79 -5.62 5.24
CA ALA A 105 12.54 -4.74 4.09
C ALA A 105 12.96 -3.29 4.37
N SER A 106 12.66 -2.77 5.57
CA SER A 106 13.06 -1.43 5.99
C SER A 106 14.57 -1.24 6.04
N SER A 107 15.34 -2.27 6.42
CA SER A 107 16.81 -2.19 6.48
C SER A 107 17.46 -1.95 5.11
N PHE A 108 16.79 -2.36 4.02
CA PHE A 108 17.23 -2.11 2.64
C PHE A 108 16.65 -0.82 2.06
N ALA A 109 15.38 -0.52 2.36
CA ALA A 109 14.70 0.65 1.83
C ALA A 109 15.20 1.97 2.44
N GLY A 110 15.61 1.94 3.71
CA GLY A 110 15.86 3.15 4.51
C GLY A 110 14.57 3.97 4.66
N ASP A 111 14.68 5.29 4.65
CA ASP A 111 13.54 6.19 4.87
C ASP A 111 12.66 6.42 3.62
N ARG A 112 12.97 5.74 2.50
CA ARG A 112 12.18 5.82 1.25
C ARG A 112 10.82 5.11 1.36
N ARG A 113 10.66 4.24 2.35
CA ARG A 113 9.47 3.40 2.59
C ARG A 113 9.09 3.43 4.08
N PRO A 114 8.63 4.57 4.61
CA PRO A 114 8.26 4.67 6.03
C PRO A 114 7.16 3.66 6.42
N GLU A 115 6.30 3.26 5.47
CA GLU A 115 5.23 2.29 5.68
C GLU A 115 5.73 0.95 6.26
N TYR A 116 6.96 0.52 5.94
CA TYR A 116 7.52 -0.71 6.50
C TYR A 116 7.79 -0.58 8.00
N LYS A 117 8.32 0.56 8.47
CA LYS A 117 8.61 0.80 9.89
C LYS A 117 7.31 0.89 10.68
N THR A 118 6.30 1.59 10.15
CA THR A 118 4.99 1.72 10.80
C THR A 118 4.35 0.34 11.00
N ILE A 119 4.26 -0.50 9.96
CA ILE A 119 3.69 -1.84 10.08
C ILE A 119 4.52 -2.75 10.98
N ALA A 120 5.85 -2.68 10.92
CA ALA A 120 6.71 -3.48 11.78
C ALA A 120 6.50 -3.16 13.27
N ASN A 121 6.51 -1.87 13.63
CA ASN A 121 6.35 -1.39 15.00
C ASN A 121 4.96 -1.66 15.56
N ARG A 122 3.95 -1.70 14.68
CA ARG A 122 2.53 -1.90 15.03
C ARG A 122 1.97 -3.19 14.44
N SER A 123 2.79 -4.23 14.39
CA SER A 123 2.45 -5.50 13.73
C SER A 123 1.15 -6.12 14.23
N GLN A 124 0.90 -6.12 15.54
CA GLN A 124 -0.35 -6.66 16.10
C GLN A 124 -1.59 -5.89 15.62
N ASP A 125 -1.53 -4.56 15.59
CA ASP A 125 -2.62 -3.71 15.08
C ASP A 125 -2.81 -3.94 13.57
N ALA A 126 -1.72 -3.95 12.82
CA ALA A 126 -1.71 -4.14 11.38
C ALA A 126 -2.39 -5.44 10.97
N VAL A 127 -2.07 -6.53 11.66
CA VAL A 127 -2.66 -7.84 11.41
C VAL A 127 -4.14 -7.86 11.78
N SER A 128 -4.52 -7.21 12.88
CA SER A 128 -5.93 -7.13 13.31
C SER A 128 -6.78 -6.34 12.31
N LEU A 129 -6.26 -5.24 11.77
CA LEU A 129 -6.92 -4.44 10.73
C LEU A 129 -6.94 -5.16 9.39
N ALA A 130 -5.85 -5.83 9.01
CA ALA A 130 -5.78 -6.65 7.81
C ALA A 130 -6.83 -7.76 7.82
N ARG A 131 -7.01 -8.46 8.95
CA ARG A 131 -8.06 -9.47 9.12
C ARG A 131 -9.45 -8.89 8.85
N LYS A 132 -9.80 -7.77 9.50
CA LYS A 132 -11.10 -7.10 9.29
C LYS A 132 -11.31 -6.72 7.82
N PHE A 133 -10.25 -6.26 7.16
CA PHE A 133 -10.30 -5.89 5.75
C PHE A 133 -10.59 -7.11 4.87
N TYR A 134 -9.88 -8.23 5.06
CA TYR A 134 -10.11 -9.45 4.30
C TYR A 134 -11.46 -10.13 4.60
N GLU A 135 -11.99 -10.01 5.81
CA GLU A 135 -13.33 -10.50 6.18
C GLU A 135 -14.46 -9.67 5.57
N SER A 136 -14.17 -8.44 5.13
CA SER A 136 -15.14 -7.55 4.51
C SER A 136 -15.21 -7.62 2.98
N MET A 137 -14.41 -8.49 2.37
CA MET A 137 -14.31 -8.70 0.92
C MET A 137 -14.94 -9.99 0.43
#